data_AF-A0A150P327-F1
#
_entry.id   AF-A0A150P327-F1
#
_cell.length_a   1.000
_cell.length_b   1.000
_cell.length_c   1.000
_cell.angle_alpha   90.00
_cell.angle_beta   90.00
_cell.angle_gamma   90.00
#
_symmetry.space_group_name_H-M   'P 1'
#
loop_
_entity.id
_entity.type
_entity.pdbx_description
1 polymer ?
#
loop_
_entity_poly.entity_id
_entity_poly.type
_entity_poly.pdbx_seq_one_letter_code
_entity_poly.pdbx_strand_id
1 'polypeptide(L)'
;MDLDDSYGYADAFGDLADKIAVFPAGRLDTAFVSKLARLDFASDEIGAPTEIPVSNALKNLLRRLRREGYGAILLDARAGIHDLAGLSLHGFAHVDVLVFRGTTQNIDGLRLTLDVLNRRRRDDLKPWVLVHTLLPASQEDYERRRSEIQQRVYDLFIDRIYEGDDVPQLNDRDAAHETMPLRRKPWLEDVDTLRGLADTLLADEELRAIAQRIDEPWDEDLSKSESEDAS
;
A
#
# COMPACT_ATOMS: atom_id res chain seq x y z
N MET A 1 -19.28 -1.78 -18.82
CA MET A 1 -18.44 -2.97 -18.75
C MET A 1 -19.15 -3.91 -17.82
N ASP A 2 -19.48 -5.09 -18.31
CA ASP A 2 -19.99 -6.17 -17.48
C ASP A 2 -18.82 -6.72 -16.66
N LEU A 3 -19.00 -6.88 -15.35
CA LEU A 3 -17.97 -7.42 -14.45
C LEU A 3 -18.20 -8.90 -14.13
N ASP A 4 -19.35 -9.45 -14.53
CA ASP A 4 -19.62 -10.88 -14.49
C ASP A 4 -18.51 -11.57 -15.33
N ASP A 5 -17.77 -12.50 -14.72
CA ASP A 5 -16.55 -13.18 -15.24
C ASP A 5 -15.20 -12.43 -15.14
N SER A 6 -15.15 -11.22 -14.57
CA SER A 6 -13.89 -10.45 -14.45
C SER A 6 -13.12 -10.65 -13.14
N TYR A 7 -13.70 -11.39 -12.19
CA TYR A 7 -13.14 -11.65 -10.87
C TYR A 7 -13.29 -13.13 -10.48
N GLY A 8 -12.41 -13.57 -9.57
CA GLY A 8 -12.55 -14.84 -8.86
C GLY A 8 -12.67 -14.58 -7.36
N TYR A 9 -13.15 -15.58 -6.62
CA TYR A 9 -13.05 -15.54 -5.17
C TYR A 9 -11.65 -15.94 -4.71
N ALA A 10 -11.25 -15.43 -3.57
CA ALA A 10 -9.93 -15.72 -3.02
C ALA A 10 -9.93 -17.11 -2.37
N ASP A 11 -9.98 -18.20 -3.16
CA ASP A 11 -10.06 -19.58 -2.65
C ASP A 11 -8.96 -19.91 -1.64
N ALA A 12 -7.78 -19.31 -1.82
CA ALA A 12 -6.67 -19.40 -0.88
C ALA A 12 -7.02 -18.90 0.53
N PHE A 13 -8.01 -18.02 0.69
CA PHE A 13 -8.47 -17.49 1.98
C PHE A 13 -9.46 -18.41 2.72
N GLY A 14 -9.77 -19.59 2.18
CA GLY A 14 -10.58 -20.60 2.86
C GLY A 14 -11.97 -20.07 3.24
N ASP A 15 -12.28 -20.02 4.54
CA ASP A 15 -13.59 -19.62 5.05
C ASP A 15 -13.91 -18.13 4.84
N LEU A 16 -12.94 -17.35 4.34
CA LEU A 16 -13.12 -15.94 3.97
C LEU A 16 -13.16 -15.74 2.44
N ALA A 17 -13.09 -16.81 1.64
CA ALA A 17 -12.99 -16.72 0.19
C ALA A 17 -14.16 -15.95 -0.44
N ASP A 18 -15.37 -16.12 0.08
CA ASP A 18 -16.60 -15.46 -0.39
C ASP A 18 -16.65 -13.96 -0.06
N LYS A 19 -15.85 -13.50 0.90
CA LYS A 19 -15.76 -12.10 1.34
C LYS A 19 -14.76 -11.28 0.54
N ILE A 20 -13.88 -11.93 -0.22
CA ILE A 20 -12.77 -11.28 -0.93
C ILE A 20 -12.89 -11.60 -2.41
N ALA A 21 -13.30 -10.61 -3.19
CA ALA A 21 -13.22 -10.68 -4.64
C ALA A 21 -11.82 -10.28 -5.11
N VAL A 22 -11.24 -11.09 -6.00
CA VAL A 22 -9.93 -10.86 -6.59
C VAL A 22 -10.12 -10.56 -8.07
N PHE A 23 -9.71 -9.35 -8.46
CA PHE A 23 -9.66 -8.92 -9.85
C PHE A 23 -8.22 -9.07 -10.35
N PRO A 24 -7.90 -10.11 -11.14
CA PRO A 24 -6.53 -10.35 -11.58
C PRO A 24 -6.10 -9.28 -12.60
N ALA A 25 -4.84 -8.83 -12.51
CA ALA A 25 -4.25 -7.93 -13.50
C ALA A 25 -4.19 -8.54 -14.93
N GLY A 26 -4.28 -9.88 -15.01
CA GLY A 26 -4.32 -10.63 -16.26
C GLY A 26 -3.90 -12.08 -16.04
N ARG A 27 -3.80 -12.83 -17.12
CA ARG A 27 -3.18 -14.16 -17.14
C ARG A 27 -1.73 -14.00 -17.59
N LEU A 28 -0.79 -14.72 -16.99
CA LEU A 28 0.62 -14.69 -17.40
C LEU A 28 0.78 -15.42 -18.76
N ASP A 29 0.50 -14.71 -19.85
CA ASP A 29 0.62 -15.20 -21.22
C ASP A 29 1.39 -14.20 -22.11
N THR A 30 1.66 -14.58 -23.36
CA THR A 30 2.39 -13.74 -24.31
C THR A 30 1.63 -12.46 -24.67
N ALA A 31 0.29 -12.47 -24.55
CA ALA A 31 -0.54 -11.28 -24.75
C ALA A 31 -0.40 -10.29 -23.58
N PHE A 32 -0.25 -10.77 -22.34
CA PHE A 32 0.01 -9.95 -21.16
C PHE A 32 1.36 -9.23 -21.25
N VAL A 33 2.43 -9.95 -21.62
CA VAL A 33 3.76 -9.35 -21.86
C VAL A 33 3.73 -8.29 -22.95
N SER A 34 2.98 -8.54 -24.03
CA SER A 34 2.83 -7.60 -25.15
C SER A 34 2.00 -6.36 -24.78
N LYS A 35 0.95 -6.52 -23.95
CA LYS A 35 0.16 -5.39 -23.42
C LYS A 35 1.02 -4.50 -22.55
N LEU A 36 1.79 -5.13 -21.68
CA LEU A 36 2.67 -4.44 -20.77
C LEU A 36 3.76 -3.62 -21.47
N ALA A 37 4.42 -4.19 -22.48
CA ALA A 37 5.44 -3.48 -23.25
C ALA A 37 4.88 -2.24 -23.99
N ARG A 38 3.56 -2.10 -24.05
CA ARG A 38 2.83 -0.97 -24.66
C ARG A 38 2.18 -0.05 -23.64
N LEU A 39 2.23 -0.38 -22.35
CA LEU A 39 1.78 0.54 -21.30
C LEU A 39 2.84 1.62 -21.18
N ASP A 40 2.59 2.74 -21.86
CA ASP A 40 3.39 3.93 -21.72
C ASP A 40 2.97 4.63 -20.42
N PHE A 41 3.76 4.43 -19.37
CA PHE A 41 3.59 5.10 -18.08
C PHE A 41 4.28 6.48 -18.06
N ALA A 42 5.01 6.84 -19.12
CA ALA A 42 5.73 8.09 -19.22
C ALA A 42 4.83 9.19 -19.79
N SER A 43 4.41 10.12 -18.94
CA SER A 43 3.98 11.46 -19.36
C SER A 43 4.91 12.50 -18.74
N ASP A 44 6.19 12.45 -19.10
CA ASP A 44 7.20 13.43 -18.65
C ASP A 44 7.61 14.41 -19.76
N GLU A 45 6.88 14.46 -20.88
CA GLU A 45 7.06 15.50 -21.89
C GLU A 45 6.22 16.75 -21.56
N ILE A 46 6.89 17.90 -21.46
CA ILE A 46 6.25 19.22 -21.34
C ILE A 46 5.32 19.42 -22.55
N GLY A 47 4.00 19.37 -22.31
CA GLY A 47 2.97 19.55 -23.34
C GLY A 47 2.30 18.26 -23.83
N ALA A 48 2.63 17.09 -23.28
CA ALA A 48 1.90 15.85 -23.55
C ALA A 48 0.49 15.86 -22.90
N PRO A 49 -0.51 15.18 -23.49
CA PRO A 49 -1.87 15.17 -22.95
C PRO A 49 -1.90 14.65 -21.51
N THR A 50 -2.56 15.39 -20.64
CA THR A 50 -2.63 15.26 -19.17
C THR A 50 -3.25 13.95 -18.66
N GLU A 51 -3.72 13.07 -19.55
CA GLU A 51 -4.50 11.89 -19.20
C GLU A 51 -3.90 10.61 -19.79
N ILE A 52 -3.27 9.82 -18.93
CA ILE A 52 -2.79 8.47 -19.26
C ILE A 52 -4.01 7.55 -19.38
N PRO A 53 -4.29 6.91 -20.53
CA PRO A 53 -5.48 6.06 -20.72
C PRO A 53 -5.64 4.95 -19.68
N VAL A 54 -4.52 4.40 -19.22
CA VAL A 54 -4.44 3.37 -18.17
C VAL A 54 -4.93 3.91 -16.83
N SER A 55 -4.52 5.13 -16.48
CA SER A 55 -4.96 5.84 -15.27
C SER A 55 -6.49 6.03 -15.29
N ASN A 56 -7.06 6.47 -16.42
CA ASN A 56 -8.51 6.64 -16.57
C ASN A 56 -9.28 5.31 -16.54
N ALA A 57 -8.77 4.26 -17.18
CA ALA A 57 -9.37 2.93 -17.13
C ALA A 57 -9.43 2.41 -15.69
N LEU A 58 -8.34 2.56 -14.94
CA LEU A 58 -8.29 2.17 -13.53
C LEU A 58 -9.23 3.02 -12.68
N LYS A 59 -9.27 4.35 -12.83
CA LYS A 59 -10.25 5.22 -12.15
C LYS A 59 -11.67 4.72 -12.34
N ASN A 60 -12.03 4.39 -13.57
CA ASN A 60 -13.38 3.95 -13.91
C ASN A 60 -13.70 2.58 -13.32
N LEU A 61 -12.73 1.66 -13.29
CA LEU A 61 -12.86 0.38 -12.60
C LEU A 61 -13.10 0.58 -11.09
N LEU A 62 -12.24 1.36 -10.41
CA LEU A 62 -12.37 1.63 -8.98
C LEU A 62 -13.72 2.26 -8.63
N ARG A 63 -14.18 3.24 -9.41
CA ARG A 63 -15.51 3.87 -9.25
C ARG A 63 -16.65 2.90 -9.50
N ARG A 64 -16.46 1.88 -10.35
CA ARG A 64 -17.48 0.85 -10.60
C ARG A 64 -17.54 -0.12 -9.42
N LEU A 65 -16.40 -0.60 -8.93
CA LEU A 65 -16.33 -1.45 -7.74
C LEU A 65 -17.01 -0.78 -6.54
N ARG A 66 -16.71 0.51 -6.28
CA ARG A 66 -17.42 1.26 -5.22
C ARG A 66 -18.95 1.24 -5.40
N ARG A 67 -19.45 1.41 -6.63
CA ARG A 67 -20.90 1.37 -6.93
C ARG A 67 -21.53 -0.01 -6.78
N GLU A 68 -20.74 -1.08 -6.88
CA GLU A 68 -21.20 -2.45 -6.66
C GLU A 68 -21.20 -2.84 -5.17
N GLY A 69 -20.80 -1.92 -4.28
CA GLY A 69 -20.90 -2.10 -2.84
C GLY A 69 -19.65 -2.68 -2.18
N TYR A 70 -18.52 -2.73 -2.89
CA TYR A 70 -17.24 -3.08 -2.26
C TYR A 70 -16.84 -1.99 -1.25
N GLY A 71 -16.75 -2.37 0.03
CA GLY A 71 -16.43 -1.46 1.13
C GLY A 71 -14.95 -1.07 1.22
N ALA A 72 -14.05 -1.92 0.73
CA ALA A 72 -12.62 -1.66 0.68
C ALA A 72 -12.03 -2.23 -0.61
N ILE A 73 -10.99 -1.58 -1.13
CA ILE A 73 -10.26 -2.02 -2.33
C ILE A 73 -8.77 -2.02 -2.00
N LEU A 74 -8.16 -3.20 -2.01
CA LEU A 74 -6.72 -3.36 -1.87
C LEU A 74 -6.08 -3.44 -3.26
N LEU A 75 -5.17 -2.53 -3.55
CA LEU A 75 -4.39 -2.52 -4.78
C LEU A 75 -2.98 -3.04 -4.50
N ASP A 76 -2.72 -4.29 -4.87
CA ASP A 76 -1.38 -4.84 -4.77
C ASP A 76 -0.52 -4.35 -5.93
N ALA A 77 0.41 -3.43 -5.63
CA ALA A 77 1.38 -2.92 -6.59
C ALA A 77 2.53 -3.92 -6.88
N ARG A 78 2.58 -5.07 -6.19
CA ARG A 78 3.56 -6.15 -6.44
C ARG A 78 2.97 -7.28 -7.29
N ALA A 79 2.48 -6.95 -8.47
CA ALA A 79 2.45 -7.91 -9.57
C ALA A 79 3.55 -7.45 -10.52
N GLY A 80 4.68 -8.16 -10.49
CA GLY A 80 5.89 -7.78 -11.20
C GLY A 80 5.56 -7.16 -12.54
N ILE A 81 5.82 -5.85 -12.63
CA ILE A 81 6.16 -4.98 -13.75
C ILE A 81 6.45 -3.62 -13.13
N HIS A 82 7.74 -3.36 -12.93
CA HIS A 82 8.42 -2.12 -12.56
C HIS A 82 7.85 -1.29 -11.39
N ASP A 83 8.74 -0.83 -10.51
CA ASP A 83 8.43 0.08 -9.40
C ASP A 83 7.65 1.33 -9.87
N LEU A 84 7.83 1.73 -11.13
CA LEU A 84 7.10 2.81 -11.81
C LEU A 84 5.58 2.54 -11.99
N ALA A 85 5.12 1.28 -12.07
CA ALA A 85 3.69 0.97 -12.12
C ALA A 85 3.06 1.28 -10.76
N GLY A 86 3.70 0.84 -9.67
CA GLY A 86 3.32 1.22 -8.31
C GLY A 86 3.30 2.74 -8.14
N LEU A 87 4.31 3.43 -8.68
CA LEU A 87 4.36 4.89 -8.68
C LEU A 87 3.24 5.55 -9.51
N SER A 88 2.74 4.91 -10.55
CA SER A 88 1.60 5.40 -11.35
C SER A 88 0.24 5.18 -10.65
N LEU A 89 0.17 4.27 -9.68
CA LEU A 89 -1.02 4.01 -8.86
C LEU A 89 -1.17 5.02 -7.71
N HIS A 90 -0.08 5.65 -7.29
CA HIS A 90 -0.13 6.70 -6.27
C HIS A 90 -1.00 7.87 -6.72
N GLY A 91 -2.06 8.14 -5.96
CA GLY A 91 -3.13 9.07 -6.30
C GLY A 91 -4.52 8.42 -6.31
N PHE A 92 -4.60 7.10 -6.51
CA PHE A 92 -5.86 6.34 -6.37
C PHE A 92 -6.16 5.90 -4.95
N ALA A 93 -5.13 5.52 -4.19
CA ALA A 93 -5.28 5.07 -2.83
C ALA A 93 -5.70 6.22 -1.92
N HIS A 94 -6.55 5.95 -0.93
CA HIS A 94 -6.77 6.88 0.19
C HIS A 94 -5.60 6.78 1.18
N VAL A 95 -5.03 5.58 1.34
CA VAL A 95 -3.88 5.28 2.19
C VAL A 95 -2.83 4.50 1.40
N ASP A 96 -1.58 4.95 1.42
CA ASP A 96 -0.45 4.21 0.84
C ASP A 96 0.22 3.33 1.92
N VAL A 97 0.29 2.01 1.72
CA VAL A 97 0.94 1.08 2.66
C VAL A 97 2.30 0.65 2.11
N LEU A 98 3.37 1.16 2.72
CA LEU A 98 4.75 0.91 2.30
C LEU A 98 5.35 -0.22 3.14
N VAL A 99 5.42 -1.41 2.54
CA VAL A 99 5.95 -2.62 3.18
C VAL A 99 7.42 -2.81 2.81
N PHE A 100 8.31 -2.81 3.80
CA PHE A 100 9.75 -2.90 3.57
C PHE A 100 10.45 -3.78 4.60
N ARG A 101 11.72 -4.12 4.32
CA ARG A 101 12.64 -4.79 5.26
C ARG A 101 13.77 -3.83 5.62
N GLY A 102 14.41 -4.03 6.78
CA GLY A 102 15.55 -3.22 7.23
C GLY A 102 16.87 -3.36 6.44
N THR A 103 16.86 -3.87 5.21
CA THR A 103 18.09 -4.00 4.39
C THR A 103 18.44 -2.67 3.74
N THR A 104 19.72 -2.44 3.40
CA THR A 104 20.14 -1.21 2.71
C THR A 104 19.39 -1.02 1.40
N GLN A 105 19.26 -2.07 0.59
CA GLN A 105 18.53 -2.02 -0.67
C GLN A 105 17.05 -1.59 -0.51
N ASN A 106 16.35 -2.08 0.52
CA ASN A 106 14.96 -1.67 0.75
C ASN A 106 14.85 -0.24 1.27
N ILE A 107 15.81 0.21 2.09
CA ILE A 107 15.86 1.60 2.53
C ILE A 107 16.15 2.55 1.36
N ASP A 108 17.03 2.16 0.42
CA ASP A 108 17.28 2.93 -0.80
C ASP A 108 16.04 2.98 -1.70
N GLY A 109 15.29 1.88 -1.82
CA GLY A 109 14.01 1.84 -2.52
C GLY A 109 12.93 2.69 -1.85
N LEU A 110 12.86 2.67 -0.52
CA LEU A 110 11.97 3.52 0.26
C LEU A 110 12.29 5.00 0.01
N ARG A 111 13.57 5.38 0.00
CA ARG A 111 14.00 6.76 -0.32
C ARG A 111 13.46 7.23 -1.68
N LEU A 112 13.61 6.42 -2.73
CA LEU A 112 13.09 6.74 -4.06
C LEU A 112 11.57 6.87 -4.08
N THR A 113 10.88 6.00 -3.32
CA THR A 113 9.42 6.04 -3.20
C THR A 113 8.97 7.35 -2.51
N LEU A 114 9.62 7.72 -1.42
CA LEU A 114 9.35 8.97 -0.70
C LEU A 114 9.62 10.21 -1.57
N ASP A 115 10.69 10.22 -2.37
CA ASP A 115 10.95 11.31 -3.33
C ASP A 115 9.78 11.51 -4.31
N VAL A 116 9.19 10.41 -4.81
CA VAL A 116 8.07 10.48 -5.76
C VAL A 116 6.77 10.89 -5.08
N LEU A 117 6.48 10.35 -3.89
CA LEU A 117 5.32 10.74 -3.09
C LEU A 117 5.40 12.23 -2.72
N ASN A 118 6.58 12.71 -2.29
CA ASN A 118 6.80 14.11 -1.92
C ASN A 118 6.64 15.06 -3.11
N ARG A 119 7.04 14.67 -4.33
CA ARG A 119 6.83 15.53 -5.53
C ARG A 119 5.35 15.76 -5.87
N ARG A 120 4.48 14.81 -5.51
CA ARG A 120 3.04 14.87 -5.75
C ARG A 120 2.25 15.53 -4.61
N ARG A 121 2.94 15.88 -3.52
CA ARG A 121 2.44 16.41 -2.25
C ARG A 121 1.77 17.79 -2.29
N ARG A 122 1.62 18.39 -3.48
CA ARG A 122 1.27 19.81 -3.60
C ARG A 122 -0.11 20.19 -3.05
N ASP A 123 -1.06 19.26 -2.95
CA ASP A 123 -2.43 19.66 -2.56
C ASP A 123 -3.03 18.93 -1.35
N ASP A 124 -2.68 17.68 -1.02
CA ASP A 124 -3.08 17.02 0.24
C ASP A 124 -2.20 15.79 0.47
N LEU A 125 -1.47 15.75 1.59
CA LEU A 125 -0.72 14.55 1.97
C LEU A 125 -1.72 13.42 2.25
N LYS A 126 -1.82 12.46 1.33
CA LYS A 126 -2.52 11.24 1.64
C LYS A 126 -1.74 10.49 2.74
N PRO A 127 -2.44 9.98 3.75
CA PRO A 127 -1.84 9.22 4.83
C PRO A 127 -1.10 8.00 4.28
N TRP A 128 0.06 7.70 4.84
CA TRP A 128 0.77 6.47 4.55
C TRP A 128 1.07 5.69 5.82
N VAL A 129 1.23 4.39 5.67
CA VAL A 129 1.58 3.47 6.75
C VAL A 129 2.86 2.74 6.38
N LEU A 130 3.90 2.90 7.20
CA LEU A 130 5.15 2.18 7.04
C LEU A 130 5.09 0.86 7.79
N VAL A 131 5.31 -0.27 7.10
CA VAL A 131 5.33 -1.60 7.72
C VAL A 131 6.72 -2.21 7.61
N HIS A 132 7.40 -2.35 8.75
CA HIS A 132 8.71 -2.98 8.84
C HIS A 132 8.56 -4.49 9.10
N THR A 133 8.78 -5.27 8.04
CA THR A 133 8.52 -6.71 8.04
C THR A 133 9.76 -7.57 8.27
N LEU A 134 9.51 -8.85 8.56
CA LEU A 134 10.53 -9.88 8.82
C LEU A 134 11.46 -9.52 9.99
N LEU A 135 10.92 -8.82 10.98
CA LEU A 135 11.65 -8.58 12.21
C LEU A 135 11.93 -9.92 12.93
N PRO A 136 13.09 -10.06 13.59
CA PRO A 136 13.43 -11.27 14.34
C PRO A 136 12.37 -11.64 15.38
N ALA A 137 12.23 -12.94 15.64
CA ALA A 137 11.34 -13.43 16.69
C ALA A 137 11.93 -13.21 18.11
N SER A 138 13.27 -13.27 18.25
CA SER A 138 13.98 -13.00 19.50
C SER A 138 13.78 -11.55 19.93
N GLN A 139 13.45 -11.33 21.21
CA GLN A 139 13.17 -9.99 21.73
C GLN A 139 14.36 -9.04 21.62
N GLU A 140 15.56 -9.52 21.95
CA GLU A 140 16.79 -8.70 21.91
C GLU A 140 17.12 -8.24 20.48
N ASP A 141 17.10 -9.15 19.50
CA ASP A 141 17.35 -8.76 18.11
C ASP A 141 16.20 -7.93 17.53
N TYR A 142 14.95 -8.19 17.96
CA TYR A 142 13.80 -7.38 17.58
C TYR A 142 13.99 -5.92 17.99
N GLU A 143 14.31 -5.65 19.26
CA GLU A 143 14.46 -4.28 19.78
C GLU A 143 15.63 -3.55 19.13
N ARG A 144 16.77 -4.24 18.99
CA ARG A 144 17.95 -3.71 18.31
C ARG A 144 17.62 -3.37 16.86
N ARG A 145 17.03 -4.30 16.12
CA ARG A 145 16.73 -4.12 14.69
C ARG A 145 15.66 -3.06 14.45
N ARG A 146 14.63 -3.01 15.31
CA ARG A 146 13.60 -1.97 15.24
C ARG A 146 14.21 -0.59 15.47
N SER A 147 15.02 -0.44 16.52
CA SER A 147 15.63 0.86 16.85
C SER A 147 16.58 1.36 15.77
N GLU A 148 17.45 0.48 15.24
CA GLU A 148 18.35 0.80 14.12
C GLU A 148 17.59 1.29 12.89
N ILE A 149 16.48 0.64 12.54
CA ILE A 149 15.70 0.98 11.35
C ILE A 149 14.83 2.21 11.57
N GLN A 150 14.24 2.38 12.76
CA GLN A 150 13.46 3.55 13.10
C GLN A 150 14.29 4.83 12.95
N GLN A 151 15.54 4.84 13.44
CA GLN A 151 16.45 5.97 13.25
C GLN A 151 16.68 6.27 11.77
N ARG A 152 16.95 5.24 10.94
CA ARG A 152 17.23 5.44 9.51
C ARG A 152 16.00 5.96 8.75
N VAL A 153 14.81 5.49 9.10
CA VAL A 153 13.56 5.98 8.53
C VAL A 153 13.30 7.42 8.94
N TYR A 154 13.51 7.75 10.22
CA TYR A 154 13.40 9.12 10.70
C TYR A 154 14.36 10.07 9.98
N ASP A 155 15.63 9.68 9.82
CA ASP A 155 16.62 10.47 9.09
C ASP A 155 16.21 10.69 7.63
N LEU A 156 15.64 9.67 6.97
CA LEU A 156 15.07 9.81 5.62
C LEU A 156 13.91 10.80 5.58
N PHE A 157 13.04 10.77 6.59
CA PHE A 157 11.91 11.70 6.64
C PHE A 157 12.34 13.13 6.89
N ILE A 158 13.34 13.36 7.75
CA ILE A 158 13.96 14.68 7.90
C ILE A 158 14.51 15.19 6.56
N ASP A 159 15.24 14.35 5.83
CA ASP A 159 15.90 14.75 4.58
C ASP A 159 14.92 14.98 3.42
N ARG A 160 13.76 14.30 3.43
CA ARG A 160 12.89 14.18 2.24
C ARG A 160 11.49 14.70 2.40
N ILE A 161 10.93 14.64 3.61
CA ILE A 161 9.51 14.86 3.87
C ILE A 161 9.30 16.04 4.81
N TYR A 162 9.95 16.09 5.95
CA TYR A 162 9.71 17.17 6.90
C TYR A 162 10.30 18.47 6.37
N GLU A 163 9.50 19.53 6.44
CA GLU A 163 9.85 20.87 5.98
C GLU A 163 9.57 21.87 7.10
N GLY A 164 10.43 22.88 7.24
CA GLY A 164 10.27 23.91 8.27
C GLY A 164 10.69 23.45 9.67
N ASP A 165 10.22 24.19 10.68
CA ASP A 165 10.66 24.04 12.07
C ASP A 165 9.80 23.05 12.89
N ASP A 166 8.69 22.55 12.33
CA ASP A 166 7.76 21.64 13.00
C ASP A 166 8.06 20.18 12.65
N VAL A 167 9.27 19.73 13.00
CA VAL A 167 9.73 18.36 12.77
C VAL A 167 9.32 17.50 13.98
N PRO A 168 8.52 16.43 13.78
CA PRO A 168 8.16 15.51 14.85
C PRO A 168 9.39 14.87 15.50
N GLN A 169 9.28 14.46 16.75
CA GLN A 169 10.37 13.74 17.43
C GLN A 169 10.46 12.30 16.92
N LEU A 170 11.66 11.70 16.97
CA LEU A 170 11.94 10.31 16.54
C LEU A 170 10.99 9.26 17.15
N ASN A 171 10.49 9.51 18.36
CA ASN A 171 9.64 8.59 19.12
C ASN A 171 8.15 8.97 19.10
N ASP A 172 7.78 9.93 18.25
CA ASP A 172 6.39 10.31 18.04
C ASP A 172 5.65 9.19 17.29
N ARG A 173 4.67 8.59 17.97
CA ARG A 173 3.93 7.43 17.45
C ARG A 173 2.89 7.80 16.40
N ASP A 174 2.50 9.07 16.36
CA ASP A 174 1.49 9.58 15.44
C ASP A 174 2.14 10.14 14.17
N ALA A 175 3.46 10.35 14.22
CA ALA A 175 4.23 10.89 13.11
C ALA A 175 4.31 9.93 11.91
N ALA A 176 4.40 10.54 10.73
CA ALA A 176 4.44 9.84 9.44
C ALA A 176 5.65 8.88 9.26
N HIS A 177 6.69 9.02 10.09
CA HIS A 177 7.89 8.18 10.07
C HIS A 177 7.81 6.98 11.03
N GLU A 178 6.77 6.87 11.87
CA GLU A 178 6.60 5.70 12.75
C GLU A 178 6.39 4.44 11.93
N THR A 179 7.14 3.39 12.29
CA THR A 179 7.08 2.11 11.58
C THR A 179 6.26 1.09 12.38
N MET A 180 5.27 0.50 11.72
CA MET A 180 4.50 -0.62 12.26
C MET A 180 5.36 -1.89 12.18
N PRO A 181 5.78 -2.48 13.31
CA PRO A 181 6.63 -3.66 13.29
C PRO A 181 5.80 -4.90 12.97
N LEU A 182 6.30 -5.76 12.08
CA LEU A 182 5.76 -7.09 11.83
C LEU A 182 6.87 -8.13 11.96
N ARG A 183 6.81 -8.94 13.02
CA ARG A 183 7.75 -10.04 13.20
C ARG A 183 7.55 -11.10 12.14
N ARG A 184 8.63 -11.79 11.82
CA ARG A 184 8.60 -13.01 11.03
C ARG A 184 7.64 -13.99 11.71
N LYS A 185 6.61 -14.43 10.97
CA LYS A 185 5.63 -15.42 11.42
C LYS A 185 5.92 -16.74 10.68
N PRO A 186 6.56 -17.74 11.32
CA PRO A 186 6.91 -18.99 10.63
C PRO A 186 5.69 -19.71 10.03
N TRP A 187 4.52 -19.54 10.65
CA TRP A 187 3.27 -20.11 10.18
C TRP A 187 2.73 -19.46 8.89
N LEU A 188 3.36 -18.41 8.35
CA LEU A 188 3.02 -17.78 7.07
C LEU A 188 3.97 -18.17 5.91
N GLU A 189 5.08 -18.87 6.18
CA GLU A 189 6.20 -18.94 5.22
C GLU A 189 6.02 -19.93 4.08
N ASP A 190 5.17 -20.94 4.27
CA ASP A 190 4.91 -22.01 3.29
C ASP A 190 3.40 -22.27 3.16
N VAL A 191 2.61 -21.19 3.21
CA VAL A 191 1.16 -21.27 3.19
C VAL A 191 0.64 -21.06 1.78
N ASP A 192 0.20 -22.15 1.14
CA ASP A 192 -0.54 -22.10 -0.13
C ASP A 192 -2.01 -21.66 0.07
N THR A 193 -2.54 -21.82 1.30
CA THR A 193 -3.90 -21.42 1.66
C THR A 193 -4.01 -21.05 3.15
N LEU A 194 -4.68 -19.93 3.43
CA LEU A 194 -5.06 -19.47 4.76
C LEU A 194 -6.26 -20.23 5.35
N ARG A 195 -6.69 -21.34 4.73
CA ARG A 195 -7.75 -22.20 5.27
C ARG A 195 -7.36 -22.70 6.66
N GLY A 196 -8.25 -22.49 7.63
CA GLY A 196 -7.99 -22.84 9.03
C GLY A 196 -6.99 -21.91 9.75
N LEU A 197 -6.48 -20.86 9.09
CA LEU A 197 -5.63 -19.82 9.69
C LEU A 197 -6.39 -18.51 9.90
N ALA A 198 -7.65 -18.42 9.49
CA ALA A 198 -8.46 -17.20 9.64
C ALA A 198 -8.50 -16.72 11.09
N ASP A 199 -8.78 -17.60 12.06
CA ASP A 199 -8.80 -17.23 13.48
C ASP A 199 -7.42 -16.80 13.98
N THR A 200 -6.35 -17.46 13.53
CA THR A 200 -4.97 -17.11 13.88
C THR A 200 -4.58 -15.74 13.34
N LEU A 201 -4.88 -15.46 12.06
CA LEU A 201 -4.67 -14.17 11.41
C LEU A 201 -5.45 -13.08 12.13
N LEU A 202 -6.74 -13.33 12.34
CA LEU A 202 -7.63 -12.38 12.99
C LEU A 202 -7.26 -12.17 14.45
N ALA A 203 -6.55 -13.09 15.11
CA ALA A 203 -6.10 -12.97 16.50
C ALA A 203 -4.71 -12.33 16.66
N ASP A 204 -3.91 -12.23 15.58
CA ASP A 204 -2.54 -11.72 15.65
C ASP A 204 -2.52 -10.21 15.96
N GLU A 205 -1.88 -9.84 17.06
CA GLU A 205 -1.86 -8.46 17.55
C GLU A 205 -1.11 -7.49 16.63
N GLU A 206 -0.03 -7.95 15.98
CA GLU A 206 0.77 -7.09 15.08
C GLU A 206 0.00 -6.81 13.79
N LEU A 207 -0.67 -7.83 13.23
CA LEU A 207 -1.53 -7.66 12.05
C LEU A 207 -2.75 -6.78 12.35
N ARG A 208 -3.39 -6.94 13.51
CA ARG A 208 -4.49 -6.07 13.95
C ARG A 208 -4.06 -4.62 14.12
N ALA A 209 -2.90 -4.37 14.73
CA ALA A 209 -2.38 -3.03 14.89
C ALA A 209 -2.13 -2.35 13.53
N ILE A 210 -1.59 -3.09 12.55
CA ILE A 210 -1.43 -2.61 11.18
C ILE A 210 -2.78 -2.28 10.55
N ALA A 211 -3.77 -3.15 10.67
CA ALA A 211 -5.11 -2.91 10.14
C ALA A 211 -5.74 -1.64 10.74
N GLN A 212 -5.67 -1.48 12.07
CA GLN A 212 -6.15 -0.28 12.75
C GLN A 212 -5.47 1.00 12.24
N ARG A 213 -4.15 0.95 12.05
CA ARG A 213 -3.39 2.10 11.53
C ARG A 213 -3.74 2.45 10.08
N ILE A 214 -4.20 1.47 9.30
CA ILE A 214 -4.70 1.68 7.93
C ILE A 214 -6.14 2.25 7.93
N ASP A 215 -6.95 1.88 8.92
CA ASP A 215 -8.34 2.32 9.02
C ASP A 215 -8.49 3.73 9.61
N GLU A 216 -7.60 4.15 10.53
CA GLU A 216 -7.63 5.50 11.15
C GLU A 216 -7.79 6.65 10.13
N PRO A 217 -6.99 6.70 9.05
CA PRO A 217 -7.12 7.79 8.09
C PRO A 217 -8.30 7.62 7.14
N TRP A 218 -8.83 6.39 7.01
CA TRP A 218 -10.01 6.08 6.20
C TRP A 218 -11.28 6.65 6.82
N ASP A 219 -11.43 6.53 8.14
CA ASP A 219 -12.58 7.08 8.88
C ASP A 219 -12.61 8.63 8.84
N GLU A 220 -11.45 9.27 8.90
CA GLU A 220 -11.34 10.72 8.78
C GLU A 220 -11.78 11.23 7.39
N ASP A 221 -11.41 10.52 6.32
CA ASP A 221 -11.76 10.89 4.94
C ASP A 221 -13.26 10.71 4.66
N LEU A 222 -13.86 9.62 5.17
CA LEU A 222 -15.31 9.42 5.12
C LEU A 222 -16.07 10.55 5.82
N SER A 223 -15.65 10.93 7.03
CA SER A 223 -16.31 11.98 7.81
C SER A 223 -16.26 13.36 7.13
N LYS A 224 -15.18 13.67 6.40
CA LYS A 224 -15.06 14.90 5.60
C LYS A 224 -15.97 14.86 4.37
N SER A 225 -16.02 13.73 3.65
CA SER A 225 -16.87 13.59 2.47
C SER A 225 -18.38 13.72 2.76
N GLU A 226 -18.86 13.23 3.91
CA GLU A 226 -20.26 13.37 4.32
C GLU A 226 -20.63 14.81 4.70
N SER A 227 -19.65 15.63 5.12
CA SER A 227 -19.87 17.03 5.48
C SER A 227 -19.94 17.97 4.26
N GLU A 228 -19.24 17.60 3.18
CA GLU A 228 -19.25 18.35 1.91
C GLU A 228 -20.52 18.08 1.09
N ASP A 229 -21.06 16.86 1.10
CA ASP A 229 -22.30 16.51 0.41
C ASP A 229 -23.57 17.05 1.12
N ALA A 230 -23.43 17.54 2.36
CA ALA A 230 -24.51 18.10 3.17
C ALA A 230 -24.62 19.65 3.12
N SER A 231 -23.76 20.32 2.34
CA SER A 231 -23.70 21.79 2.17
C SER A 231 -24.09 22.24 0.77
#